data_AF-A0A1E3HLD7-F1
#
_entry.id   AF-A0A1E3HLD7-F1
#
_cell.length_a   1.000
_cell.length_b   1.000
_cell.length_c   1.000
_cell.angle_alpha   90.00
_cell.angle_beta   90.00
_cell.angle_gamma   90.00
#
_symmetry.space_group_name_H-M   'P 1'
#
loop_
_entity.id
_entity.type
_entity.pdbx_description
1 polymer ?
#
loop_
_entity_poly.entity_id
_entity_poly.type
_entity_poly.pdbx_seq_one_letter_code
_entity_poly.pdbx_strand_id
1 'polypeptide(L)'
;MPYHPKACFVLYSVSCLLDAVDGQAARALGQTSKFGAVLDMVTDRCTTACLLCFLASVYPAYSLVFMGLITLDFSSHYIHMYSSLATGSSSHKTVTQDVSRILWYYYNDSRTLFVFCFANELFFVCLYLNYYWTSPVFSSIPIPTSLLTSDLAIAHPKLIGGLVQAVKNVTWPQVVALLTFPICAGKQIINGVQFWKASKILVGVDLAERQAAREAKALNTRGR
;
A
#
# COMPACT_ATOMS: atom_id res chain seq x y z
N MET A 1 -11.34 8.94 16.11
CA MET A 1 -9.90 8.69 16.34
C MET A 1 -9.31 9.35 17.59
N PRO A 2 -9.65 10.59 18.03
CA PRO A 2 -8.87 11.25 19.09
C PRO A 2 -9.09 10.75 20.53
N TYR A 3 -10.27 10.20 20.87
CA TYR A 3 -10.66 10.00 22.28
C TYR A 3 -10.39 8.60 22.86
N HIS A 4 -10.31 7.55 22.02
CA HIS A 4 -10.13 6.17 22.48
C HIS A 4 -9.18 5.38 21.56
N PRO A 5 -7.86 5.56 21.68
CA PRO A 5 -6.89 4.95 20.77
C PRO A 5 -6.89 3.42 20.83
N LYS A 6 -7.14 2.83 22.01
CA LYS A 6 -7.25 1.38 22.20
C LYS A 6 -8.46 0.78 21.46
N ALA A 7 -9.63 1.42 21.58
CA ALA A 7 -10.84 0.97 20.90
C ALA A 7 -10.68 1.10 19.37
N CYS A 8 -10.09 2.20 18.90
CA CYS A 8 -9.78 2.40 17.49
C CYS A 8 -8.87 1.30 16.95
N PHE A 9 -7.81 0.96 17.67
CA PHE A 9 -6.90 -0.13 17.28
C PHE A 9 -7.62 -1.48 17.19
N VAL A 10 -8.45 -1.82 18.18
CA VAL A 10 -9.21 -3.08 18.19
C VAL A 10 -10.21 -3.13 17.04
N LEU A 11 -11.02 -2.09 16.85
CA LEU A 11 -12.01 -2.04 15.77
C LEU A 11 -11.35 -2.09 14.39
N TYR A 12 -10.24 -1.38 14.20
CA TYR A 12 -9.48 -1.41 12.97
C TYR A 12 -8.89 -2.80 12.71
N SER A 13 -8.32 -3.46 13.73
CA SER A 13 -7.80 -4.82 13.62
C SER A 13 -8.88 -5.84 13.28
N VAL A 14 -10.06 -5.72 13.90
CA VAL A 14 -11.23 -6.55 13.58
C VAL A 14 -11.69 -6.31 12.14
N SER A 15 -11.71 -5.06 11.68
CA SER A 15 -12.04 -4.71 10.29
C SER A 15 -11.12 -5.44 9.30
N CYS A 16 -9.79 -5.37 9.49
CA CYS A 16 -8.83 -6.06 8.63
C CYS A 16 -8.96 -7.59 8.66
N LEU A 17 -9.38 -8.18 9.78
CA LEU A 17 -9.63 -9.62 9.86
C LEU A 17 -10.90 -10.02 9.12
N LEU A 18 -11.96 -9.20 9.20
CA LEU A 18 -13.21 -9.45 8.50
C LEU A 18 -13.05 -9.31 6.98
N ASP A 19 -12.22 -8.38 6.52
CA ASP A 19 -11.82 -8.20 5.12
C ASP A 19 -11.22 -9.48 4.52
N ALA A 20 -10.32 -10.17 5.25
CA ALA A 20 -9.76 -11.44 4.78
C ALA A 20 -10.78 -12.59 4.69
N VAL A 21 -11.90 -12.48 5.41
CA VAL A 21 -12.91 -13.56 5.55
C VAL A 21 -14.07 -13.39 4.56
N ASP A 22 -14.39 -12.17 4.13
CA ASP A 22 -15.59 -11.91 3.31
C ASP A 22 -15.55 -12.64 1.95
N GLY A 23 -14.40 -12.68 1.29
CA GLY A 23 -14.21 -13.36 0.01
C GLY A 23 -14.20 -14.87 0.17
N GLN A 24 -13.74 -15.39 1.32
CA GLN A 24 -13.84 -16.82 1.63
C GLN A 24 -15.31 -17.22 1.86
N ALA A 25 -16.05 -16.41 2.62
CA ALA A 25 -17.47 -16.63 2.86
C ALA A 25 -18.28 -16.55 1.56
N ALA A 26 -18.03 -15.54 0.71
CA ALA A 26 -18.71 -15.40 -0.57
C ALA A 26 -18.44 -16.59 -1.52
N ARG A 27 -17.21 -17.13 -1.52
CA ARG A 27 -16.86 -18.34 -2.28
C ARG A 27 -17.55 -19.59 -1.72
N ALA A 28 -17.55 -19.77 -0.40
CA ALA A 28 -18.17 -20.92 0.26
C ALA A 28 -19.70 -20.94 0.08
N LEU A 29 -20.34 -19.77 0.02
CA LEU A 29 -21.78 -19.62 -0.17
C LEU A 29 -22.20 -19.56 -1.64
N GLY A 30 -21.26 -19.53 -2.59
CA GLY A 30 -21.55 -19.38 -4.02
C GLY A 30 -22.16 -18.02 -4.40
N GLN A 31 -21.92 -16.98 -3.60
CA GLN A 31 -22.50 -15.63 -3.75
C GLN A 31 -21.49 -14.59 -4.26
N THR A 32 -20.43 -15.02 -4.94
CA THR A 32 -19.43 -14.11 -5.52
C THR A 32 -20.06 -13.20 -6.58
N SER A 33 -19.83 -11.89 -6.49
CA SER A 33 -20.34 -10.92 -7.45
C SER A 33 -19.27 -9.90 -7.87
N LYS A 34 -19.41 -9.32 -9.07
CA LYS A 34 -18.54 -8.25 -9.54
C LYS A 34 -18.65 -6.99 -8.67
N PHE A 35 -19.87 -6.68 -8.24
CA PHE A 35 -20.13 -5.57 -7.32
C PHE A 35 -19.42 -5.80 -5.98
N GLY A 36 -19.54 -6.99 -5.40
CA GLY A 36 -18.86 -7.35 -4.16
C GLY A 36 -17.34 -7.18 -4.25
N ALA A 37 -16.72 -7.67 -5.34
CA ALA A 37 -15.28 -7.51 -5.54
C ALA A 37 -14.82 -6.04 -5.68
N VAL A 38 -15.63 -5.19 -6.33
CA VAL A 38 -15.33 -3.75 -6.43
C VAL A 38 -15.56 -3.06 -5.08
N LEU A 39 -16.62 -3.43 -4.36
CA LEU A 39 -16.96 -2.87 -3.06
C LEU A 39 -15.87 -3.16 -2.04
N ASP A 40 -15.45 -4.42 -1.94
CA ASP A 40 -14.31 -4.91 -1.14
C ASP A 40 -13.07 -4.04 -1.39
N MET A 41 -12.60 -3.99 -2.64
CA MET A 41 -11.46 -3.16 -3.03
C MET A 41 -11.61 -1.69 -2.61
N VAL A 42 -12.78 -1.08 -2.80
CA VAL A 42 -13.00 0.35 -2.48
C VAL A 42 -13.04 0.60 -0.98
N THR A 43 -13.69 -0.28 -0.20
CA THR A 43 -13.75 -0.14 1.27
C THR A 43 -12.39 -0.28 1.91
N ASP A 44 -11.59 -1.18 1.37
CA ASP A 44 -10.23 -1.48 1.78
C ASP A 44 -9.34 -0.23 1.59
N ARG A 45 -9.43 0.41 0.41
CA ARG A 45 -8.74 1.70 0.15
C ARG A 45 -9.24 2.86 1.01
N CYS A 46 -10.56 2.97 1.21
CA CYS A 46 -11.14 4.01 2.05
C CYS A 46 -10.65 3.90 3.49
N THR A 47 -10.48 2.68 4.00
CA THR A 47 -10.01 2.40 5.36
C THR A 47 -8.59 2.89 5.57
N THR A 48 -7.66 2.52 4.68
CA THR A 48 -6.27 3.01 4.73
C THR A 48 -6.22 4.53 4.55
N ALA A 49 -6.99 5.10 3.62
CA ALA A 49 -7.02 6.54 3.39
C ALA A 49 -7.48 7.33 4.62
N CYS A 50 -8.51 6.86 5.34
CA CYS A 50 -8.96 7.50 6.58
C CYS A 50 -7.86 7.50 7.65
N LEU A 51 -7.10 6.40 7.78
CA LEU A 51 -5.96 6.31 8.68
C LEU A 51 -4.84 7.29 8.26
N LEU A 52 -4.51 7.35 6.97
CA LEU A 52 -3.50 8.26 6.44
C LEU A 52 -3.88 9.73 6.58
N CYS A 53 -5.15 10.09 6.40
CA CYS A 53 -5.67 11.44 6.66
C CYS A 53 -5.45 11.86 8.12
N PHE A 54 -5.73 10.96 9.07
CA PHE A 54 -5.44 11.19 10.47
C PHE A 54 -3.93 11.37 10.72
N LEU A 55 -3.09 10.49 10.17
CA LEU A 55 -1.63 10.61 10.28
C LEU A 55 -1.10 11.92 9.70
N ALA A 56 -1.66 12.39 8.58
CA ALA A 56 -1.31 13.68 7.99
C ALA A 56 -1.62 14.87 8.91
N SER A 57 -2.70 14.79 9.69
CA SER A 57 -3.06 15.82 10.68
C SER A 57 -2.14 15.82 11.90
N VAL A 58 -1.66 14.64 12.32
CA VAL A 58 -0.84 14.47 13.51
C VAL A 58 0.65 14.72 13.24
N TYR A 59 1.11 14.38 12.04
CA TYR A 59 2.50 14.54 11.61
C TYR A 59 2.59 15.56 10.46
N PRO A 60 2.41 16.88 10.73
CA PRO A 60 2.31 17.90 9.68
C PRO A 60 3.57 18.00 8.81
N ALA A 61 4.75 17.71 9.36
CA ALA A 61 6.02 17.69 8.63
C ALA A 61 6.05 16.65 7.48
N TYR A 62 5.25 15.58 7.58
CA TYR A 62 5.16 14.52 6.58
C TYR A 62 3.79 14.49 5.87
N SER A 63 2.95 15.51 6.08
CA SER A 63 1.59 15.59 5.52
C SER A 63 1.56 15.42 4.00
N LEU A 64 2.49 16.05 3.28
CA LEU A 64 2.63 15.91 1.82
C LEU A 64 2.92 14.47 1.39
N VAL A 65 3.69 13.72 2.17
CA VAL A 65 3.98 12.31 1.88
C VAL A 65 2.70 11.50 2.01
N PHE A 66 1.95 11.66 3.11
CA PHE A 66 0.69 10.93 3.31
C PHE A 66 -0.36 11.28 2.24
N MET A 67 -0.49 12.56 1.87
CA MET A 67 -1.38 12.98 0.78
C MET A 67 -0.95 12.37 -0.56
N GLY A 68 0.36 12.32 -0.82
CA GLY A 68 0.93 11.65 -1.99
C GLY A 68 0.62 10.15 -2.03
N LEU A 69 0.75 9.46 -0.89
CA LEU A 69 0.44 8.04 -0.75
C LEU A 69 -1.05 7.74 -1.02
N ILE A 70 -1.95 8.54 -0.45
CA ILE A 70 -3.40 8.44 -0.72
C ILE A 70 -3.66 8.61 -2.22
N THR A 71 -3.10 9.66 -2.82
CA THR A 71 -3.29 9.96 -4.25
C THR A 71 -2.75 8.84 -5.15
N LEU A 72 -1.55 8.32 -4.83
CA LEU A 72 -0.93 7.24 -5.58
C LEU A 72 -1.77 5.96 -5.49
N ASP A 73 -2.22 5.59 -4.30
CA ASP A 73 -3.00 4.36 -4.10
C ASP A 73 -4.35 4.41 -4.84
N PHE A 74 -5.13 5.49 -4.68
CA PHE A 74 -6.39 5.65 -5.41
C PHE A 74 -6.20 5.67 -6.93
N SER A 75 -5.23 6.44 -7.43
CA SER A 75 -5.00 6.55 -8.87
C SER A 75 -4.52 5.23 -9.49
N SER A 76 -3.62 4.50 -8.80
CA SER A 76 -3.10 3.20 -9.24
C SER A 76 -4.21 2.16 -9.36
N HIS A 77 -5.02 2.02 -8.32
CA HIS A 77 -6.13 1.06 -8.30
C HIS A 77 -7.24 1.44 -9.28
N TYR A 78 -7.57 2.72 -9.40
CA TYR A 78 -8.63 3.18 -10.31
C TYR A 78 -8.26 2.94 -11.78
N ILE A 79 -7.06 3.34 -12.21
CA ILE A 79 -6.61 3.10 -13.59
C ILE A 79 -6.45 1.60 -13.85
N HIS A 80 -5.92 0.84 -12.89
CA HIS A 80 -5.81 -0.61 -13.04
C HIS A 80 -7.17 -1.28 -13.24
N MET A 81 -8.15 -0.97 -12.39
CA MET A 81 -9.53 -1.49 -12.52
C MET A 81 -10.12 -1.10 -13.87
N TYR A 82 -10.02 0.17 -14.27
CA TYR A 82 -10.55 0.64 -15.55
C TYR A 82 -9.89 -0.06 -16.74
N SER A 83 -8.56 -0.21 -16.72
CA SER A 83 -7.81 -0.91 -17.77
C SER A 83 -8.23 -2.38 -17.89
N SER A 84 -8.49 -3.06 -16.77
CA SER A 84 -8.95 -4.45 -16.73
C SER A 84 -10.36 -4.59 -17.31
N LEU A 85 -11.26 -3.63 -17.00
CA LEU A 85 -12.61 -3.59 -17.56
C LEU A 85 -12.60 -3.31 -19.07
N ALA A 86 -11.82 -2.31 -19.51
CA ALA A 86 -11.70 -1.95 -20.91
C ALA A 86 -11.09 -3.09 -21.75
N THR A 87 -10.07 -3.78 -21.23
CA THR A 87 -9.44 -4.91 -21.93
C THR A 87 -10.35 -6.14 -21.94
N GLY A 88 -11.10 -6.38 -20.85
CA GLY A 88 -12.01 -7.52 -20.72
C GLY A 88 -13.27 -7.42 -21.60
N SER A 89 -13.69 -6.21 -21.99
CA SER A 89 -14.79 -5.99 -22.95
C SER A 89 -14.33 -6.10 -24.41
N SER A 90 -13.07 -5.78 -24.72
CA SER A 90 -12.48 -5.85 -26.06
C SER A 90 -11.97 -7.25 -26.45
N SER A 91 -12.75 -8.28 -26.12
CA SER A 91 -12.44 -9.70 -26.39
C SER A 91 -12.36 -9.98 -27.89
N HIS A 92 -11.15 -9.90 -28.48
CA HIS A 92 -10.55 -10.93 -29.35
C HIS A 92 -9.35 -10.45 -30.20
N LYS A 93 -8.90 -9.19 -30.12
CA LYS A 93 -7.89 -8.71 -31.09
C LYS A 93 -6.68 -7.92 -30.60
N THR A 94 -6.50 -7.58 -29.33
CA THR A 94 -5.45 -6.57 -29.05
C THR A 94 -4.68 -6.76 -27.74
N VAL A 95 -3.36 -6.83 -27.93
CA VAL A 95 -2.23 -6.62 -27.00
C VAL A 95 -2.14 -7.56 -25.79
N THR A 96 -1.55 -8.74 -26.01
CA THR A 96 -0.86 -9.50 -24.96
C THR A 96 0.35 -8.68 -24.46
N GLN A 97 0.18 -7.88 -23.42
CA GLN A 97 1.32 -7.29 -22.72
C GLN A 97 1.85 -8.27 -21.68
N ASP A 98 3.16 -8.50 -21.70
CA ASP A 98 3.88 -9.22 -20.65
C ASP A 98 3.62 -8.55 -19.30
N VAL A 99 2.89 -9.25 -18.44
CA VAL A 99 2.80 -8.91 -17.01
C VAL A 99 4.25 -8.95 -16.50
N SER A 100 4.71 -7.86 -15.85
CA SER A 100 6.09 -7.86 -15.33
C SER A 100 6.24 -8.94 -14.30
N ARG A 101 7.38 -9.63 -14.27
CA ARG A 101 7.71 -10.64 -13.26
C ARG A 101 7.40 -10.17 -11.83
N ILE A 102 7.70 -8.90 -11.51
CA ILE A 102 7.41 -8.32 -10.17
C ILE A 102 5.91 -8.30 -9.83
N LEU A 103 5.06 -7.98 -10.80
CA LEU A 103 3.62 -7.89 -10.63
C LEU A 103 2.98 -9.28 -10.62
N TRP A 104 3.55 -10.20 -11.40
CA TRP A 104 3.17 -11.60 -11.40
C TRP A 104 3.47 -12.25 -10.04
N TYR A 105 4.67 -12.09 -9.48
CA TYR A 105 4.97 -12.62 -8.13
C TYR A 105 4.07 -12.03 -7.06
N TYR A 106 3.75 -10.74 -7.15
CA TYR A 106 2.88 -10.07 -6.19
C TYR A 106 1.43 -10.60 -6.21
N TYR A 107 0.86 -10.86 -7.40
CA TYR A 107 -0.53 -11.31 -7.52
C TYR A 107 -0.73 -12.82 -7.65
N ASN A 108 0.29 -13.57 -8.08
CA ASN A 108 0.19 -15.02 -8.30
C ASN A 108 0.10 -15.80 -6.98
N ASP A 109 0.76 -15.32 -5.92
CA ASP A 109 0.73 -15.95 -4.62
C ASP A 109 -0.10 -15.13 -3.62
N SER A 110 -1.25 -15.68 -3.20
CA SER A 110 -2.15 -15.03 -2.25
C SER A 110 -1.48 -14.77 -0.90
N ARG A 111 -0.48 -15.57 -0.50
CA ARG A 111 0.26 -15.36 0.75
C ARG A 111 1.13 -14.12 0.66
N THR A 112 1.85 -13.95 -0.45
CA THR A 112 2.64 -12.74 -0.72
C THR A 112 1.75 -11.50 -0.72
N LEU A 113 0.61 -11.52 -1.42
CA LEU A 113 -0.35 -10.41 -1.43
C LEU A 113 -0.82 -10.06 -0.01
N PHE A 114 -1.22 -11.08 0.77
CA PHE A 114 -1.65 -10.89 2.15
C PHE A 114 -0.54 -10.31 3.03
N VAL A 115 0.69 -10.82 2.95
CA VAL A 115 1.82 -10.33 3.75
C VAL A 115 2.14 -8.87 3.42
N PHE A 116 2.15 -8.50 2.14
CA PHE A 116 2.39 -7.11 1.74
C PHE A 116 1.25 -6.19 2.19
N CYS A 117 -0.01 -6.63 2.08
CA CYS A 117 -1.14 -5.84 2.55
C CYS A 117 -1.11 -5.66 4.07
N PHE A 118 -0.97 -6.77 4.81
CA PHE A 118 -0.89 -6.80 6.26
C PHE A 118 0.28 -5.98 6.79
N ALA A 119 1.48 -6.12 6.24
CA ALA A 119 2.64 -5.35 6.68
C ALA A 119 2.48 -3.85 6.42
N ASN A 120 1.82 -3.47 5.32
CA ASN A 120 1.51 -2.08 5.02
C ASN A 120 0.51 -1.48 6.02
N GLU A 121 -0.61 -2.16 6.28
CA GLU A 121 -1.56 -1.68 7.28
C GLU A 121 -0.93 -1.65 8.68
N LEU A 122 -0.17 -2.69 9.03
CA LEU A 122 0.55 -2.76 10.30
C LEU A 122 1.54 -1.59 10.45
N PHE A 123 2.24 -1.19 9.39
CA PHE A 123 3.12 -0.01 9.42
C PHE A 123 2.35 1.27 9.79
N PHE A 124 1.22 1.56 9.12
CA PHE A 124 0.45 2.76 9.40
C PHE A 124 -0.23 2.72 10.78
N VAL A 125 -0.69 1.55 11.22
CA VAL A 125 -1.20 1.34 12.58
C VAL A 125 -0.10 1.55 13.61
N CYS A 126 1.13 1.12 13.35
CA CYS A 126 2.26 1.39 14.23
C CYS A 126 2.59 2.88 14.32
N LEU A 127 2.52 3.63 13.21
CA LEU A 127 2.67 5.09 13.24
C LEU A 127 1.56 5.79 14.06
N TYR A 128 0.34 5.27 13.97
CA TYR A 128 -0.79 5.72 14.77
C TYR A 128 -0.57 5.44 16.26
N LEU A 129 -0.16 4.21 16.61
CA LEU A 129 0.14 3.84 17.99
C LEU A 129 1.33 4.60 18.56
N ASN A 130 2.35 4.90 17.75
CA ASN A 130 3.53 5.67 18.17
C ASN A 130 3.17 7.09 18.65
N TYR A 131 2.10 7.68 18.12
CA TYR A 131 1.63 8.98 18.60
C TYR A 131 1.05 8.92 20.02
N TYR A 132 0.36 7.82 20.36
CA TYR A 132 -0.32 7.66 21.65
C TYR A 132 0.50 6.88 22.70
N TRP A 133 1.42 6.01 22.28
CA TRP A 133 2.15 5.08 23.13
C TRP A 133 3.65 5.37 23.13
N THR A 134 4.12 6.01 24.20
CA THR A 134 5.52 6.43 24.37
C THR A 134 6.30 5.59 25.39
N SER A 135 5.71 4.52 25.93
CA SER A 135 6.42 3.68 26.91
C SER A 135 7.60 2.93 26.24
N PRO A 136 8.83 3.10 26.76
CA PRO A 136 10.01 2.42 26.21
C PRO A 136 9.93 0.91 26.43
N VAL A 137 10.39 0.14 25.44
CA VAL A 137 10.44 -1.34 25.49
C VAL A 137 11.39 -1.82 26.59
N PHE A 138 12.49 -1.08 26.77
CA PHE A 138 13.57 -1.44 27.65
C PHE A 138 13.64 -0.44 28.80
N SER A 139 13.02 -0.77 29.93
CA SER A 139 13.08 0.06 31.14
C SER A 139 14.49 0.09 31.76
N SER A 140 15.36 -0.87 31.42
CA SER A 140 16.74 -0.95 31.93
C SER A 140 17.65 -1.82 31.06
N ILE A 141 18.02 -1.38 29.86
CA ILE A 141 19.23 -1.94 29.22
C ILE A 141 20.45 -1.32 29.90
N PRO A 142 21.33 -2.11 30.56
CA PRO A 142 22.64 -1.65 30.94
C PRO A 142 23.45 -1.41 29.66
N ILE A 143 23.65 -0.15 29.30
CA ILE A 143 24.51 0.21 28.16
C ILE A 143 25.95 -0.13 28.59
N PRO A 144 26.65 -1.05 27.89
CA PRO A 144 28.00 -1.41 28.26
C PRO A 144 28.90 -0.17 28.16
N THR A 145 29.61 0.13 29.24
CA THR A 145 30.51 1.29 29.35
C THR A 145 31.58 1.28 28.25
N SER A 146 31.97 0.11 27.76
CA SER A 146 32.88 -0.07 26.63
C SER A 146 32.39 0.54 25.31
N LEU A 147 31.07 0.62 25.08
CA LEU A 147 30.50 1.26 23.90
C LEU A 147 30.59 2.79 24.00
N LEU A 148 30.36 3.33 25.20
CA LEU A 148 30.45 4.77 25.51
C LEU A 148 31.90 5.29 25.53
N THR A 149 32.88 4.44 25.84
CA THR A 149 34.32 4.80 25.87
C THR A 149 35.07 4.40 24.60
N SER A 150 34.39 3.89 23.57
CA SER A 150 35.03 3.55 22.30
C SER A 150 35.59 4.80 21.61
N ASP A 151 36.72 4.68 20.89
CA ASP A 151 37.32 5.81 20.15
C ASP A 151 36.33 6.45 19.16
N LEU A 152 35.40 5.65 18.66
CA LEU A 152 34.31 6.06 17.77
C LEU A 152 33.24 6.91 18.49
N ALA A 153 32.99 6.64 19.78
CA ALA A 153 32.09 7.43 20.63
C ALA A 153 32.69 8.80 20.99
N ILE A 154 34.01 8.85 21.17
CA ILE A 154 34.75 10.08 21.44
C ILE A 154 34.85 10.94 20.17
N ALA A 155 35.04 10.31 19.00
CA ALA A 155 35.10 11.00 17.71
C ALA A 155 33.72 11.57 17.26
N HIS A 156 32.62 10.87 17.56
CA HIS A 156 31.27 11.27 17.14
C HIS A 156 30.24 11.23 18.30
N PRO A 157 30.37 12.13 19.29
CA PRO A 157 29.56 12.10 20.51
C PRO A 157 28.06 12.36 20.26
N LYS A 158 27.72 13.18 19.27
CA LYS A 158 26.31 13.42 18.89
C LYS A 158 25.65 12.22 18.21
N LEU A 159 26.42 11.47 17.43
CA LEU A 159 25.93 10.32 16.66
C LEU A 159 25.75 9.12 17.58
N ILE A 160 26.76 8.80 18.39
CA ILE A 160 26.69 7.69 19.36
C ILE A 160 25.74 8.04 20.52
N GLY A 161 25.77 9.26 21.04
CA GLY A 161 24.82 9.71 22.06
C GLY A 161 23.37 9.70 21.56
N GLY A 162 23.15 10.15 20.31
CA GLY A 162 21.85 10.06 19.65
C GLY A 162 21.37 8.63 19.44
N LEU A 163 22.26 7.72 19.03
CA LEU A 163 21.98 6.29 18.89
C LEU A 163 21.63 5.63 20.22
N VAL A 164 22.42 5.88 21.27
CA VAL A 164 22.19 5.33 22.61
C VAL A 164 20.87 5.83 23.18
N GLN A 165 20.56 7.12 23.00
CA GLN A 165 19.31 7.71 23.46
C GLN A 165 18.11 7.24 22.63
N ALA A 166 18.30 7.00 21.33
CA ALA A 166 17.29 6.37 20.49
C ALA A 166 17.01 4.94 20.97
N VAL A 167 18.04 4.09 21.15
CA VAL A 167 17.93 2.71 21.64
C VAL A 167 17.23 2.63 22.99
N LYS A 168 17.53 3.55 23.92
CA LYS A 168 16.91 3.61 25.24
C LYS A 168 15.42 3.98 25.20
N ASN A 169 15.02 4.79 24.22
CA ASN A 169 13.65 5.30 24.08
C ASN A 169 12.84 4.60 22.98
N VAL A 170 13.35 3.50 22.42
CA VAL A 170 12.64 2.72 21.40
C VAL A 170 11.33 2.20 21.99
N THR A 171 10.23 2.44 21.28
CA THR A 171 8.90 1.91 21.60
C THR A 171 8.59 0.68 20.74
N TRP A 172 7.72 -0.23 21.22
CA TRP A 172 7.30 -1.42 20.46
C TRP A 172 6.75 -1.06 19.07
N PRO A 173 5.89 -0.02 18.92
CA PRO A 173 5.43 0.42 17.61
C PRO A 173 6.57 0.85 16.67
N GLN A 174 7.64 1.47 17.17
CA GLN A 174 8.77 1.87 16.33
C GLN A 174 9.57 0.68 15.81
N VAL A 175 9.79 -0.35 16.63
CA VAL A 175 10.47 -1.58 16.19
C VAL A 175 9.67 -2.26 15.08
N VAL A 176 8.37 -2.44 15.30
CA VAL A 176 7.50 -3.09 14.32
C VAL A 176 7.40 -2.24 13.05
N ALA A 177 7.26 -0.92 13.17
CA ALA A 177 7.27 -0.01 12.03
C ALA A 177 8.57 -0.09 11.23
N LEU A 178 9.74 -0.20 11.89
CA LEU A 178 11.02 -0.33 11.21
C LEU A 178 11.12 -1.65 10.43
N LEU A 179 10.60 -2.74 10.99
CA LEU A 179 10.57 -4.05 10.35
C LEU A 179 9.60 -4.09 9.16
N THR A 180 8.45 -3.42 9.26
CA THR A 180 7.44 -3.40 8.20
C THR A 180 7.69 -2.34 7.14
N PHE A 181 8.50 -1.32 7.43
CA PHE A 181 8.78 -0.21 6.51
C PHE A 181 9.32 -0.65 5.15
N PRO A 182 10.29 -1.59 5.01
CA PRO A 182 10.77 -2.04 3.71
C PRO A 182 9.66 -2.67 2.86
N ILE A 183 8.74 -3.39 3.49
CA ILE A 183 7.60 -4.03 2.80
C ILE A 183 6.59 -2.97 2.37
N CYS A 184 6.30 -1.99 3.25
CA CYS A 184 5.46 -0.85 2.92
C CYS A 184 6.03 -0.07 1.72
N ALA A 185 7.31 0.31 1.76
CA ALA A 185 7.98 0.99 0.65
C ALA A 185 7.93 0.17 -0.64
N GLY A 186 8.15 -1.15 -0.55
CA GLY A 186 7.97 -2.08 -1.67
C GLY A 186 6.56 -2.04 -2.25
N LYS A 187 5.51 -2.06 -1.41
CA LYS A 187 4.12 -1.94 -1.84
C LYS A 187 3.86 -0.62 -2.57
N GLN A 188 4.40 0.50 -2.08
CA GLN A 188 4.24 1.80 -2.74
C GLN A 188 4.91 1.85 -4.12
N ILE A 189 6.07 1.20 -4.28
CA ILE A 189 6.72 1.05 -5.59
C ILE A 189 5.85 0.20 -6.52
N ILE A 190 5.28 -0.90 -6.02
CA ILE A 190 4.38 -1.76 -6.79
C ILE A 190 3.15 -0.97 -7.26
N ASN A 191 2.54 -0.16 -6.40
CA ASN A 191 1.44 0.73 -6.77
C ASN A 191 1.83 1.65 -7.95
N GLY A 192 3.00 2.31 -7.89
CA GLY A 192 3.49 3.14 -8.99
C GLY A 192 3.74 2.37 -10.29
N VAL A 193 4.30 1.16 -10.21
CA VAL A 193 4.50 0.28 -11.37
C VAL A 193 3.16 -0.18 -11.96
N GLN A 194 2.20 -0.49 -11.10
CA GLN A 194 0.85 -0.89 -11.47
C GLN A 194 0.13 0.24 -12.21
N PHE A 195 0.19 1.47 -11.70
CA PHE A 195 -0.33 2.66 -12.38
C PHE A 195 0.26 2.81 -13.78
N TRP A 196 1.59 2.84 -13.88
CA TRP A 196 2.28 3.07 -15.15
C TRP A 196 1.94 2.00 -16.20
N LYS A 197 1.87 0.73 -15.78
CA LYS A 197 1.50 -0.38 -16.67
C LYS A 197 0.05 -0.30 -17.11
N ALA A 198 -0.87 -0.06 -16.19
CA ALA A 198 -2.28 0.09 -16.51
C ALA A 198 -2.51 1.26 -17.49
N SER A 199 -1.82 2.39 -17.31
CA SER A 199 -1.86 3.52 -18.24
C SER A 199 -1.36 3.13 -19.64
N LYS A 200 -0.26 2.36 -19.74
CA LYS A 200 0.27 1.89 -21.03
C LYS A 200 -0.70 0.96 -21.75
N ILE A 201 -1.36 0.06 -21.02
CA ILE A 201 -2.39 -0.82 -21.58
C ILE A 201 -3.52 0.02 -22.15
N LEU A 202 -4.01 1.00 -21.39
CA LEU A 202 -5.13 1.84 -21.82
C LEU A 202 -4.81 2.67 -23.07
N VAL A 203 -3.60 3.25 -23.13
CA VAL A 203 -3.13 3.95 -24.34
C VAL A 203 -3.05 2.99 -25.54
N GLY A 204 -2.65 1.74 -25.32
CA GLY A 204 -2.65 0.70 -26.36
C GLY A 204 -4.05 0.41 -26.90
N VAL A 205 -5.04 0.30 -26.02
CA VAL A 205 -6.46 0.14 -26.39
C VAL A 205 -6.93 1.35 -27.21
N ASP A 206 -6.69 2.58 -26.72
CA ASP A 206 -7.08 3.82 -27.42
C ASP A 206 -6.49 3.90 -28.83
N LEU A 207 -5.21 3.53 -29.00
CA LEU A 207 -4.56 3.55 -30.31
C LEU A 207 -5.17 2.53 -31.27
N ALA A 208 -5.48 1.32 -30.78
CA ALA A 208 -6.09 0.27 -31.57
C ALA A 208 -7.51 0.65 -32.02
N GLU A 209 -8.33 1.22 -31.13
CA GLU A 209 -9.67 1.71 -31.45
C GLU A 209 -9.61 2.83 -32.50
N ARG A 210 -8.68 3.78 -32.35
CA ARG A 210 -8.47 4.86 -33.34
C ARG A 210 -7.99 4.33 -34.68
N GLN A 211 -7.24 3.23 -34.72
CA GLN A 211 -6.81 2.62 -35.96
C GLN A 211 -7.97 1.90 -36.66
N ALA A 212 -8.75 1.11 -35.92
CA ALA A 212 -9.96 0.45 -36.44
C ALA A 212 -10.96 1.47 -36.99
N ALA A 213 -11.16 2.60 -36.31
CA ALA A 213 -12.02 3.69 -36.79
C ALA A 213 -11.51 4.34 -38.09
N ARG A 214 -10.17 4.45 -38.26
CA ARG A 214 -9.56 4.97 -39.50
C ARG A 214 -9.73 3.98 -40.66
N GLU A 215 -9.54 2.70 -40.41
CA GLU A 215 -9.72 1.63 -41.40
C GLU A 215 -11.19 1.54 -41.86
N ALA A 216 -12.15 1.61 -40.92
CA ALA A 216 -13.57 1.63 -41.23
C ALA A 216 -13.97 2.85 -42.07
N LYS A 217 -13.42 4.04 -41.77
CA LYS A 217 -13.64 5.25 -42.58
C LYS A 217 -13.07 5.08 -44.00
N ALA A 218 -11.85 4.56 -44.13
CA ALA A 218 -11.22 4.34 -45.44
C ALA A 218 -12.00 3.34 -46.31
N LEU A 219 -12.55 2.28 -45.71
CA LEU A 219 -13.42 1.32 -46.40
C LEU A 219 -14.70 1.98 -46.90
N ASN A 220 -15.35 2.80 -46.06
CA ASN A 220 -16.57 3.52 -46.45
C ASN A 220 -16.34 4.53 -47.58
N THR A 221 -15.14 5.13 -47.67
CA THR A 221 -14.80 6.04 -48.78
C THR A 221 -14.50 5.30 -50.09
N ARG A 222 -14.00 4.06 -50.03
CA ARG A 222 -13.69 3.23 -51.22
C ARG A 222 -14.91 2.51 -51.81
N GLY A 223 -15.97 2.33 -51.02
CA GLY A 223 -17.23 1.70 -51.45
C GLY A 223 -18.27 2.66 -52.02
N ARG A 224 -17.95 3.96 -52.16
CA ARG A 224 -18.72 4.98 -52.87
C ARG A 224 -17.97 5.38 -54.13
#